data_AF-A0A2J8Y040-F1
#
_entry.id   AF-A0A2J8Y040-F1
#
_cell.length_a   1.000
_cell.length_b   1.000
_cell.length_c   1.000
_cell.angle_alpha   90.00
_cell.angle_beta   90.00
_cell.angle_gamma   90.00
#
_symmetry.space_group_name_H-M   'P 1'
#
loop_
_entity.id
_entity.type
_entity.pdbx_description
1 polymer ?
#
loop_
_entity_poly.entity_id
_entity_poly.type
_entity_poly.pdbx_seq_one_letter_code
_entity_poly.pdbx_strand_id
1 'polypeptide(L)'
;AAVGVGFYGNSETNDGAYQLMYSLDDANHTFSGIDALVSRTTQKMKVDLEQHLARLSEIFAARGDYMQTLKFIQQMAGSVVVQLSGLPVWREVTMELTKLSDQTGYVEYYRWLSYLLLFILDLVICLMACLGLAKRSKCLLASMLCCGALSLLLSWASLAADAAAAVATGDFCVAPDTFILNITEGQISTEVTRYYLYCSQSGSSPFQQILTTFQRALTTMQIQVAGLLQFAVPLFSTAETCLQSSSC
;
A
#
# COMPACT_ATOMS: atom_id res chain seq x y z
N ALA A 1 -18.89 -3.52 -36.45
CA ALA A 1 -19.41 -2.72 -35.33
C ALA A 1 -19.26 -3.45 -34.00
N ALA A 2 -19.88 -4.64 -33.82
CA ALA A 2 -19.85 -5.38 -32.55
C ALA A 2 -18.44 -5.70 -32.02
N VAL A 3 -17.53 -6.23 -32.86
CA VAL A 3 -16.13 -6.54 -32.44
C VAL A 3 -15.38 -5.30 -31.93
N GLY A 4 -15.59 -4.13 -32.55
CA GLY A 4 -14.92 -2.89 -32.14
C GLY A 4 -15.41 -2.38 -30.79
N VAL A 5 -16.73 -2.41 -30.56
CA VAL A 5 -17.33 -2.04 -29.26
C VAL A 5 -16.91 -3.01 -28.16
N GLY A 6 -16.88 -4.32 -28.46
CA GLY A 6 -16.41 -5.33 -27.52
C GLY A 6 -14.94 -5.16 -27.15
N PHE A 7 -14.07 -4.90 -28.13
CA PHE A 7 -12.65 -4.65 -27.88
C PHE A 7 -12.43 -3.41 -27.03
N TYR A 8 -13.17 -2.32 -27.31
CA TYR A 8 -13.13 -1.11 -26.49
C TYR A 8 -13.53 -1.39 -25.05
N GLY A 9 -14.70 -2.02 -24.82
CA GLY A 9 -15.15 -2.36 -23.47
C GLY A 9 -14.19 -3.29 -22.71
N ASN A 10 -13.58 -4.25 -23.41
CA ASN A 10 -12.55 -5.12 -22.82
C ASN A 10 -11.30 -4.34 -22.39
N SER A 11 -10.90 -3.32 -23.16
CA SER A 11 -9.79 -2.42 -22.84
C SER A 11 -10.12 -1.53 -21.64
N GLU A 12 -11.30 -0.92 -21.60
CA GLU A 12 -11.73 -0.08 -20.47
C GLU A 12 -11.80 -0.89 -19.16
N THR A 13 -12.27 -2.14 -19.23
CA THR A 13 -12.30 -3.04 -18.07
C THR A 13 -10.88 -3.37 -17.59
N ASN A 14 -9.96 -3.62 -18.52
CA ASN A 14 -8.55 -3.85 -18.21
C ASN A 14 -7.90 -2.62 -17.58
N ASP A 15 -8.15 -1.42 -18.11
CA ASP A 15 -7.62 -0.18 -17.55
C ASP A 15 -8.15 0.06 -16.13
N GLY A 16 -9.43 -0.22 -15.87
CA GLY A 16 -10.01 -0.19 -14.53
C GLY A 16 -9.34 -1.18 -13.56
N ALA A 17 -9.09 -2.41 -14.01
CA ALA A 17 -8.38 -3.42 -13.22
C ALA A 17 -6.93 -3.00 -12.91
N TYR A 18 -6.22 -2.43 -13.88
CA TYR A 18 -4.88 -1.88 -13.67
C TYR A 18 -4.88 -0.70 -12.68
N GLN A 19 -5.86 0.19 -12.75
CA GLN A 19 -6.01 1.29 -11.78
C GLN A 19 -6.26 0.78 -10.35
N LEU A 20 -7.06 -0.28 -10.21
CA LEU A 20 -7.26 -0.95 -8.92
C LEU A 20 -5.95 -1.54 -8.40
N MET A 21 -5.24 -2.32 -9.21
CA MET A 21 -3.96 -2.92 -8.83
C MET A 21 -2.92 -1.87 -8.44
N TYR A 22 -2.83 -0.78 -9.20
CA TYR A 22 -1.95 0.35 -8.88
C TYR A 22 -2.31 0.96 -7.52
N SER A 23 -3.60 1.17 -7.25
CA SER A 23 -4.06 1.74 -5.98
C SER A 23 -3.77 0.81 -4.78
N LEU A 24 -3.88 -0.51 -4.99
CA LEU A 24 -3.54 -1.52 -3.97
C LEU A 24 -2.02 -1.52 -3.69
N ASP A 25 -1.20 -1.41 -4.74
CA ASP A 25 0.26 -1.34 -4.61
C ASP A 25 0.73 -0.04 -3.95
N ASP A 26 0.12 1.10 -4.29
CA ASP A 26 0.41 2.40 -3.67
C ASP A 26 0.05 2.41 -2.17
N ALA A 27 -1.10 1.82 -1.81
CA ALA A 27 -1.48 1.61 -0.43
C ALA A 27 -0.49 0.69 0.30
N ASN A 28 -0.07 -0.41 -0.33
CA ASN A 28 0.92 -1.33 0.19
C ASN A 28 2.27 -0.64 0.44
N HIS A 29 2.75 0.16 -0.51
CA HIS A 29 3.95 0.96 -0.39
C HIS A 29 3.85 1.98 0.77
N THR A 30 2.71 2.63 0.93
CA THR A 30 2.47 3.56 2.03
C THR A 30 2.54 2.86 3.39
N PHE A 31 1.83 1.76 3.56
CA PHE A 31 1.76 1.04 4.84
C PHE A 31 3.08 0.35 5.20
N SER A 32 3.75 -0.28 4.23
CA SER A 32 5.09 -0.85 4.43
C SER A 32 6.13 0.24 4.76
N GLY A 33 5.99 1.42 4.16
CA GLY A 33 6.79 2.60 4.49
C GLY A 33 6.63 3.04 5.94
N ILE A 34 5.41 3.03 6.48
CA ILE A 34 5.13 3.33 7.90
C ILE A 34 5.83 2.32 8.81
N ASP A 35 5.66 1.02 8.57
CA ASP A 35 6.32 -0.04 9.35
C ASP A 35 7.86 0.11 9.31
N ALA A 36 8.42 0.37 8.14
CA ALA A 36 9.86 0.58 7.97
C ALA A 36 10.36 1.83 8.73
N LEU A 37 9.59 2.91 8.71
CA LEU A 37 9.92 4.15 9.42
C LEU A 37 9.86 3.97 10.94
N VAL A 38 8.81 3.33 11.45
CA VAL A 38 8.64 3.05 12.89
C VAL A 38 9.75 2.12 13.37
N SER A 39 10.03 1.05 12.63
CA SER A 39 11.10 0.10 12.95
C SER A 39 12.48 0.78 12.98
N ARG A 40 12.83 1.54 11.94
CA ARG A 40 14.11 2.26 11.86
C ARG A 40 14.26 3.29 12.99
N THR A 41 13.21 4.05 13.29
CA THR A 41 13.22 5.07 14.34
C THR A 41 13.37 4.43 15.71
N THR A 42 12.64 3.34 15.96
CA THR A 42 12.75 2.55 17.19
C THR A 42 14.17 2.00 17.37
N GLN A 43 14.77 1.47 16.31
CA GLN A 43 16.15 0.98 16.34
C GLN A 43 17.17 2.09 16.65
N LYS A 44 17.05 3.25 16.00
CA LYS A 44 17.92 4.40 16.30
C LYS A 44 17.77 4.86 17.75
N MET A 45 16.55 4.93 18.25
CA MET A 45 16.31 5.38 19.61
C MET A 45 16.80 4.39 20.68
N LYS A 46 16.69 3.09 20.39
CA LYS A 46 17.03 2.03 21.33
C LYS A 46 18.51 1.66 21.30
N VAL A 47 19.13 1.58 20.13
CA VAL A 47 20.49 1.04 19.99
C VAL A 47 21.51 2.18 19.84
N ASP A 48 21.32 3.02 18.82
CA ASP A 48 22.28 4.07 18.46
C ASP A 48 22.39 5.13 19.56
N LEU A 49 21.25 5.61 20.06
CA LEU A 49 21.22 6.59 21.14
C LEU A 49 21.74 6.03 22.47
N GLU A 50 21.44 4.78 22.82
CA GLU A 50 22.00 4.18 24.05
C GLU A 50 23.53 4.09 23.99
N GLN A 51 24.08 3.69 22.83
CA GLN A 51 25.53 3.64 22.62
C GLN A 51 26.18 5.03 22.72
N HIS A 52 25.57 6.06 22.11
CA HIS A 52 26.07 7.43 22.17
C HIS A 52 25.99 8.02 23.58
N LEU A 53 24.88 7.79 24.30
CA LEU A 53 24.72 8.25 25.68
C LEU A 53 25.71 7.54 26.61
N ALA A 54 25.99 6.25 26.40
CA ALA A 54 27.00 5.52 27.17
C ALA A 54 28.39 6.14 27.02
N ARG A 55 28.80 6.47 25.79
CA ARG A 55 30.10 7.09 25.55
C ARG A 55 30.18 8.53 26.06
N LEU A 56 29.12 9.31 25.92
CA LEU A 56 29.02 10.64 26.55
C LEU A 56 29.06 10.56 28.07
N SER A 57 28.49 9.51 28.67
CA SER A 57 28.53 9.31 30.11
C SER A 57 29.94 9.03 30.64
N GLU A 58 30.79 8.39 29.83
CA GLU A 58 32.21 8.21 30.14
C GLU A 58 32.96 9.56 30.10
N ILE A 59 32.73 10.37 29.07
CA ILE A 59 33.36 11.69 28.92
C ILE A 59 32.95 12.64 30.05
N PHE A 60 31.67 12.64 30.45
CA PHE A 60 31.13 13.52 31.48
C PHE A 60 31.16 12.92 32.89
N ALA A 61 31.85 11.81 33.13
CA ALA A 61 31.85 11.10 34.42
C ALA A 61 32.22 12.00 35.63
N ALA A 62 33.03 13.04 35.40
CA ALA A 62 33.45 14.00 36.44
C ALA A 62 32.41 15.10 36.74
N ARG A 63 31.34 15.24 35.94
CA ARG A 63 30.31 16.30 36.07
C ARG A 63 28.92 15.69 36.23
N GLY A 64 28.47 15.61 37.47
CA GLY A 64 27.16 15.05 37.84
C GLY A 64 25.97 15.72 37.12
N ASP A 65 26.02 17.03 36.92
CA ASP A 65 24.95 17.79 36.24
C ASP A 65 24.75 17.31 34.79
N TYR A 66 25.83 17.06 34.05
CA TYR A 66 25.76 16.55 32.67
C TYR A 66 25.32 15.09 32.64
N MET A 67 25.75 14.27 33.61
CA MET A 67 25.24 12.90 33.75
C MET A 67 23.73 12.85 34.00
N GLN A 68 23.19 13.80 34.77
CA GLN A 68 21.76 13.91 35.00
C GLN A 68 21.01 14.26 33.70
N THR A 69 21.55 15.18 32.91
CA THR A 69 20.99 15.51 31.57
C THR A 69 21.01 14.29 30.64
N LEU A 70 22.11 13.52 30.59
CA LEU A 70 22.19 12.31 29.76
C LEU A 70 21.17 11.24 30.19
N LYS A 71 20.99 11.01 31.50
CA LYS A 71 19.98 10.10 32.03
C LYS A 71 18.56 10.55 31.67
N PHE A 72 18.30 11.85 31.72
CA PHE A 72 17.02 12.40 31.30
C PHE A 72 16.76 12.16 29.81
N ILE A 73 17.77 12.37 28.94
CA ILE A 73 17.67 12.05 27.51
C ILE A 73 17.39 10.55 27.32
N GLN A 74 18.07 9.67 28.06
CA GLN A 74 17.83 8.22 28.01
C GLN A 74 16.40 7.83 28.41
N GLN A 75 15.85 8.44 29.46
CA GLN A 75 14.47 8.19 29.89
C GLN A 75 13.45 8.65 28.83
N MET A 76 13.69 9.82 28.23
CA MET A 76 12.85 10.33 27.14
C MET A 76 12.95 9.44 25.89
N ALA A 77 14.12 8.85 25.63
CA ALA A 77 14.31 7.85 24.59
C ALA A 77 13.48 6.58 24.81
N GLY A 78 13.51 6.04 26.02
CA GLY A 78 12.67 4.90 26.40
C GLY A 78 11.18 5.19 26.24
N SER A 79 10.74 6.39 26.66
CA SER A 79 9.35 6.84 26.48
C SER A 79 8.95 6.91 24.99
N VAL A 80 9.83 7.40 24.13
CA VAL A 80 9.62 7.43 22.67
C VAL A 80 9.47 6.02 22.10
N VAL A 81 10.34 5.09 22.49
CA VAL A 81 10.28 3.68 22.04
C VAL A 81 8.95 3.04 22.43
N VAL A 82 8.49 3.25 23.67
CA VAL A 82 7.20 2.73 24.14
C VAL A 82 6.04 3.32 23.33
N GLN A 83 6.06 4.62 23.05
CA GLN A 83 5.02 5.27 22.24
C GLN A 83 4.97 4.73 20.80
N LEU A 84 6.13 4.54 20.17
CA LEU A 84 6.23 3.97 18.82
C LEU A 84 5.75 2.52 18.78
N SER A 85 5.97 1.74 19.84
CA SER A 85 5.47 0.36 19.94
C SER A 85 3.95 0.26 20.07
N GLY A 86 3.27 1.36 20.41
CA GLY A 86 1.81 1.45 20.44
C GLY A 86 1.16 1.73 19.08
N LEU A 87 1.95 1.98 18.03
CA LEU A 87 1.42 2.12 16.67
C LEU A 87 1.04 0.75 16.09
N PRO A 88 -0.02 0.67 15.27
CA PRO A 88 -0.42 -0.57 14.62
C PRO A 88 0.68 -1.08 13.68
N VAL A 89 0.81 -2.40 13.60
CA VAL A 89 1.69 -3.08 12.64
C VAL A 89 0.88 -3.38 11.39
N TRP A 90 1.37 -2.93 10.23
CA TRP A 90 0.62 -3.02 8.96
C TRP A 90 0.97 -4.26 8.12
N ARG A 91 1.86 -5.12 8.62
CA ARG A 91 2.37 -6.29 7.92
C ARG A 91 1.28 -7.23 7.36
N GLU A 92 0.20 -7.47 8.11
CA GLU A 92 -0.85 -8.38 7.66
C GLU A 92 -1.73 -7.74 6.58
N VAL A 93 -1.98 -6.44 6.70
CA VAL A 93 -2.72 -5.63 5.72
C VAL A 93 -1.95 -5.56 4.40
N THR A 94 -0.63 -5.34 4.46
CA THR A 94 0.25 -5.32 3.28
C THR A 94 0.30 -6.68 2.58
N MET A 95 0.28 -7.79 3.32
CA MET A 95 0.17 -9.13 2.76
C MET A 95 -1.16 -9.35 2.03
N GLU A 96 -2.30 -8.98 2.63
CA GLU A 96 -3.60 -9.10 1.97
C GLU A 96 -3.74 -8.18 0.75
N LEU A 97 -3.22 -6.95 0.79
CA LEU A 97 -3.19 -6.05 -0.37
C LEU A 97 -2.39 -6.64 -1.54
N THR A 98 -1.22 -7.22 -1.26
CA THR A 98 -0.37 -7.86 -2.26
C THR A 98 -1.10 -9.04 -2.89
N LYS A 99 -1.70 -9.90 -2.06
CA LYS A 99 -2.47 -11.06 -2.51
C LYS A 99 -3.67 -10.66 -3.38
N LEU A 100 -4.38 -9.60 -3.00
CA LEU A 100 -5.51 -9.09 -3.79
C LEU A 100 -5.05 -8.53 -5.13
N SER A 101 -3.91 -7.82 -5.16
CA SER A 101 -3.31 -7.31 -6.40
C SER A 101 -2.89 -8.46 -7.34
N ASP A 102 -2.20 -9.47 -6.81
CA ASP A 102 -1.76 -10.65 -7.57
C ASP A 102 -2.95 -11.46 -8.13
N GLN A 103 -3.98 -11.68 -7.30
CA GLN A 103 -5.19 -12.37 -7.72
C GLN A 103 -5.93 -11.60 -8.82
N THR A 104 -6.05 -10.28 -8.68
CA THR A 104 -6.69 -9.42 -9.68
C THR A 104 -5.92 -9.47 -11.00
N GLY A 105 -4.58 -9.34 -10.95
CA GLY A 105 -3.74 -9.41 -12.14
C GLY A 105 -3.81 -10.77 -12.84
N TYR A 106 -3.83 -11.88 -12.08
CA TYR A 106 -3.99 -13.22 -12.65
C TYR A 106 -5.33 -13.38 -13.36
N VAL A 107 -6.44 -13.00 -12.71
CA VAL A 107 -7.78 -13.10 -13.30
C VAL A 107 -7.90 -12.21 -14.54
N GLU A 108 -7.41 -10.98 -14.45
CA GLU A 108 -7.49 -10.01 -15.55
C GLU A 108 -6.69 -10.46 -16.77
N TYR A 109 -5.49 -11.04 -16.56
CA TYR A 109 -4.67 -11.58 -17.65
C TYR A 109 -5.44 -12.61 -18.49
N TYR A 110 -6.07 -13.60 -17.84
CA TYR A 110 -6.83 -14.63 -18.56
C TYR A 110 -8.14 -14.11 -19.12
N ARG A 111 -8.84 -13.22 -18.41
CA ARG A 111 -10.06 -12.57 -18.89
C ARG A 111 -9.78 -11.82 -20.19
N TRP A 112 -8.81 -10.90 -20.17
CA TRP A 112 -8.45 -10.08 -21.31
C TRP A 112 -8.02 -10.91 -22.52
N LEU A 113 -7.16 -11.92 -22.31
CA LEU A 113 -6.71 -12.83 -23.36
C LEU A 113 -7.86 -13.64 -23.96
N SER A 114 -8.79 -14.11 -23.13
CA SER A 114 -9.97 -14.87 -23.59
C SER A 114 -10.86 -14.04 -24.51
N TYR A 115 -11.15 -12.78 -24.13
CA TYR A 115 -11.92 -11.86 -24.99
C TYR A 115 -11.20 -11.55 -26.29
N LEU A 116 -9.88 -11.33 -26.25
CA LEU A 116 -9.09 -11.10 -27.46
C LEU A 116 -9.19 -12.28 -28.44
N LEU A 117 -9.07 -13.51 -27.93
CA LEU A 117 -9.19 -14.73 -28.75
C LEU A 117 -10.59 -14.90 -29.32
N LEU A 118 -11.64 -14.60 -28.55
CA LEU A 118 -13.03 -14.61 -29.04
C LEU A 118 -13.24 -13.60 -30.19
N PHE A 119 -12.71 -12.38 -30.06
CA PHE A 119 -12.81 -11.37 -31.13
C PHE A 119 -12.04 -11.78 -32.40
N ILE A 120 -10.87 -12.41 -32.25
CA ILE A 120 -10.12 -12.96 -33.39
C ILE A 120 -10.93 -14.07 -34.08
N LEU A 121 -11.53 -14.97 -33.31
CA LEU A 121 -12.39 -16.03 -33.84
C LEU A 121 -13.57 -15.45 -34.63
N ASP A 122 -14.25 -14.42 -34.10
CA ASP A 122 -15.36 -13.74 -34.77
C ASP A 122 -14.91 -13.08 -36.09
N LEU A 123 -13.73 -12.46 -36.13
CA LEU A 123 -13.18 -11.87 -37.36
C LEU A 123 -12.86 -12.94 -38.40
N VAL A 124 -12.25 -14.06 -38.01
CA VAL A 124 -11.96 -15.18 -38.90
C VAL A 124 -13.26 -15.75 -39.46
N ILE A 125 -14.28 -15.90 -38.62
CA ILE A 125 -15.61 -16.33 -39.04
C ILE A 125 -16.19 -15.33 -40.06
N CYS A 126 -16.17 -14.04 -39.78
CA CYS A 126 -16.66 -13.03 -40.74
C CYS A 126 -15.95 -13.10 -42.10
N LEU A 127 -14.62 -13.27 -42.11
CA LEU A 127 -13.84 -13.39 -43.35
C LEU A 127 -14.20 -14.66 -44.13
N MET A 128 -14.30 -15.79 -43.43
CA MET A 128 -14.64 -17.07 -44.04
C MET A 128 -16.10 -17.10 -44.55
N ALA A 129 -17.02 -16.37 -43.91
CA ALA A 129 -18.37 -16.14 -44.44
C ALA A 129 -18.32 -15.38 -45.76
N CYS A 130 -17.57 -14.27 -45.83
CA CYS A 130 -17.37 -13.50 -47.07
C CYS A 130 -16.79 -14.35 -48.20
N LEU A 131 -15.77 -15.16 -47.90
CA LEU A 131 -15.17 -16.09 -48.87
C LEU A 131 -16.13 -17.20 -49.31
N GLY A 132 -16.90 -17.76 -48.38
CA GLY A 132 -17.92 -18.78 -48.66
C GLY A 132 -19.00 -18.26 -49.61
N LEU A 133 -19.47 -17.03 -49.39
CA LEU A 133 -20.43 -16.34 -50.26
C LEU A 133 -19.82 -16.02 -51.63
N ALA A 134 -18.59 -15.49 -51.67
CA ALA A 134 -17.91 -15.14 -52.92
C ALA A 134 -17.64 -16.38 -53.81
N LYS A 135 -17.24 -17.50 -53.20
CA LYS A 135 -16.96 -18.76 -53.93
C LYS A 135 -18.18 -19.67 -54.10
N ARG A 136 -19.34 -19.31 -53.53
CA ARG A 136 -20.56 -20.14 -53.49
C ARG A 136 -20.30 -21.59 -53.01
N SER A 137 -19.35 -21.77 -52.09
CA SER A 137 -18.95 -23.10 -51.61
C SER A 137 -19.86 -23.56 -50.48
N LYS A 138 -20.63 -24.62 -50.73
CA LYS A 138 -21.55 -25.20 -49.75
C LYS A 138 -20.83 -25.75 -48.51
N CYS A 139 -19.63 -26.32 -48.70
CA CYS A 139 -18.84 -26.88 -47.60
C CYS A 139 -18.32 -25.77 -46.66
N LEU A 140 -17.81 -24.68 -47.22
CA LEU A 140 -17.38 -23.53 -46.43
C LEU A 140 -18.57 -22.91 -45.68
N LEU A 141 -19.72 -22.76 -46.34
CA LEU A 141 -20.92 -22.21 -45.70
C LEU A 141 -21.41 -23.07 -44.52
N ALA A 142 -21.38 -24.41 -44.66
CA ALA A 142 -21.76 -25.33 -43.60
C ALA A 142 -20.80 -25.27 -42.40
N SER A 143 -19.49 -25.28 -42.64
CA SER A 143 -18.47 -25.13 -41.59
C SER A 143 -18.64 -23.79 -40.84
N MET A 144 -18.92 -22.73 -41.60
CA MET A 144 -19.13 -21.39 -41.06
C MET A 144 -20.34 -21.29 -40.14
N LEU A 145 -21.45 -21.95 -40.48
CA LEU A 145 -22.64 -21.99 -39.66
C LEU A 145 -22.37 -22.69 -38.31
N CYS A 146 -21.62 -23.79 -38.33
CA CYS A 146 -21.24 -24.53 -37.12
C CYS A 146 -20.33 -23.69 -36.22
N CYS A 147 -19.24 -23.11 -36.76
CA CYS A 147 -18.34 -22.26 -35.99
C CYS A 147 -19.03 -20.99 -35.48
N GLY A 148 -19.90 -20.38 -36.28
CA GLY A 148 -20.67 -19.20 -35.88
C GLY A 148 -21.65 -19.48 -34.73
N ALA A 149 -22.30 -20.66 -34.73
CA ALA A 149 -23.15 -21.06 -33.61
C ALA A 149 -22.36 -21.27 -32.32
N LEU A 150 -21.16 -21.87 -32.40
CA LEU A 150 -20.26 -22.01 -31.24
C LEU A 150 -19.79 -20.65 -30.72
N SER A 151 -19.33 -19.75 -31.60
CA SER A 151 -18.96 -18.39 -31.21
C SER A 151 -20.11 -17.64 -30.56
N LEU A 152 -21.34 -17.76 -31.08
CA LEU A 152 -22.52 -17.12 -30.49
C LEU A 152 -22.76 -17.61 -29.05
N LEU A 153 -22.64 -18.92 -28.82
CA LEU A 153 -22.78 -19.50 -27.48
C LEU A 153 -21.69 -18.99 -26.53
N LEU A 154 -20.44 -18.93 -26.99
CA LEU A 154 -19.32 -18.40 -26.20
C LEU A 154 -19.52 -16.92 -25.87
N SER A 155 -19.85 -16.09 -26.84
CA SER A 155 -20.11 -14.66 -26.64
C SER A 155 -21.29 -14.40 -25.71
N TRP A 156 -22.33 -15.24 -25.78
CA TRP A 156 -23.47 -15.14 -24.87
C TRP A 156 -23.09 -15.54 -23.43
N ALA A 157 -22.30 -16.61 -23.28
CA ALA A 157 -21.79 -17.01 -21.96
C ALA A 157 -20.86 -15.94 -21.36
N SER A 158 -19.97 -15.35 -22.16
CA SER A 158 -19.10 -14.26 -21.74
C SER A 158 -19.90 -13.03 -21.30
N LEU A 159 -20.91 -12.62 -22.09
CA LEU A 159 -21.79 -11.50 -21.73
C LEU A 159 -22.54 -11.78 -20.42
N ALA A 160 -23.00 -13.01 -20.20
CA ALA A 160 -23.66 -13.40 -18.96
C ALA A 160 -22.69 -13.36 -17.76
N ALA A 161 -21.44 -13.80 -17.95
CA ALA A 161 -20.40 -13.73 -16.93
C ALA A 161 -20.06 -12.27 -16.55
N ASP A 162 -19.89 -11.38 -17.55
CA ASP A 162 -19.63 -9.97 -17.31
C ASP A 162 -20.80 -9.28 -16.60
N ALA A 163 -22.04 -9.57 -17.01
CA ALA A 163 -23.22 -9.03 -16.35
C ALA A 163 -23.32 -9.50 -14.88
N ALA A 164 -23.03 -10.78 -14.63
CA ALA A 164 -23.01 -11.32 -13.27
C ALA A 164 -21.90 -10.68 -12.43
N ALA A 165 -20.70 -10.52 -13.00
CA ALA A 165 -19.59 -9.85 -12.33
C ALA A 165 -19.92 -8.39 -12.01
N ALA A 166 -20.45 -7.63 -12.97
CA ALA A 166 -20.82 -6.23 -12.79
C ALA A 166 -21.87 -6.04 -11.68
N VAL A 167 -22.88 -6.92 -11.63
CA VAL A 167 -23.88 -6.90 -10.54
C VAL A 167 -23.24 -7.29 -9.21
N ALA A 168 -22.42 -8.34 -9.18
CA ALA A 168 -21.76 -8.82 -7.96
C ALA A 168 -20.80 -7.78 -7.36
N THR A 169 -20.11 -7.00 -8.21
CA THR A 169 -19.18 -5.94 -7.77
C THR A 169 -19.85 -4.57 -7.63
N GLY A 170 -21.13 -4.43 -7.97
CA GLY A 170 -21.84 -3.16 -7.99
C GLY A 170 -21.88 -2.48 -6.63
N ASP A 171 -22.19 -3.24 -5.57
CA ASP A 171 -22.24 -2.71 -4.20
C ASP A 171 -20.87 -2.22 -3.74
N PHE A 172 -19.80 -2.94 -4.08
CA PHE A 172 -18.44 -2.53 -3.79
C PHE A 172 -18.05 -1.24 -4.53
N CYS A 173 -18.53 -1.07 -5.77
CA CYS A 173 -18.27 0.13 -6.57
C CYS A 173 -18.93 1.39 -5.98
N VAL A 174 -20.14 1.26 -5.42
CA VAL A 174 -20.92 2.41 -4.92
C VAL A 174 -20.64 2.70 -3.43
N ALA A 175 -20.50 1.66 -2.61
CA ALA A 175 -20.37 1.79 -1.16
C ALA A 175 -19.36 0.75 -0.60
N PRO A 176 -18.05 0.92 -0.86
CA PRO A 176 -17.02 -0.05 -0.47
C PRO A 176 -16.80 -0.15 1.04
N ASP A 177 -17.26 0.83 1.83
CA ASP A 177 -16.95 0.99 3.25
C ASP A 177 -17.21 -0.27 4.08
N THR A 178 -18.37 -0.89 3.91
CA THR A 178 -18.76 -2.08 4.69
C THR A 178 -17.86 -3.26 4.36
N PHE A 179 -17.50 -3.42 3.09
CA PHE A 179 -16.59 -4.47 2.65
C PHE A 179 -15.19 -4.26 3.25
N ILE A 180 -14.66 -3.02 3.18
CA ILE A 180 -13.32 -2.72 3.69
C ILE A 180 -13.27 -2.83 5.23
N LEU A 181 -14.32 -2.39 5.93
CA LEU A 181 -14.40 -2.55 7.39
C LEU A 181 -14.48 -4.01 7.81
N ASN A 182 -15.17 -4.86 7.05
CA ASN A 182 -15.27 -6.29 7.33
C ASN A 182 -13.94 -7.03 7.05
N ILE A 183 -13.24 -6.71 5.95
CA ILE A 183 -11.98 -7.38 5.61
C ILE A 183 -10.81 -6.93 6.50
N THR A 184 -10.88 -5.73 7.06
CA THR A 184 -9.88 -5.20 8.00
C THR A 184 -10.22 -5.47 9.46
N GLU A 185 -11.34 -6.14 9.73
CA GLU A 185 -11.76 -6.47 11.09
C GLU A 185 -10.71 -7.36 11.79
N GLY A 186 -10.33 -6.98 13.01
CA GLY A 186 -9.30 -7.67 13.78
C GLY A 186 -7.85 -7.41 13.34
N GLN A 187 -7.63 -6.79 12.18
CA GLN A 187 -6.32 -6.40 11.66
C GLN A 187 -5.95 -4.98 12.09
N ILE A 188 -6.89 -4.04 11.91
CA ILE A 188 -6.73 -2.63 12.24
C ILE A 188 -7.93 -2.19 13.06
N SER A 189 -7.75 -1.18 13.93
CA SER A 189 -8.89 -0.60 14.64
C SER A 189 -9.84 0.08 13.66
N THR A 190 -11.15 -0.09 13.88
CA THR A 190 -12.19 0.48 13.01
C THR A 190 -12.10 2.00 12.88
N GLU A 191 -11.61 2.69 13.91
CA GLU A 191 -11.36 4.13 13.90
C GLU A 191 -10.26 4.52 12.91
N VAL A 192 -9.15 3.77 12.89
CA VAL A 192 -8.05 4.00 11.95
C VAL A 192 -8.50 3.70 10.52
N THR A 193 -9.22 2.59 10.30
CA THR A 193 -9.76 2.27 8.98
C THR A 193 -10.70 3.37 8.48
N ARG A 194 -11.64 3.84 9.31
CA ARG A 194 -12.55 4.94 8.94
C ARG A 194 -11.83 6.25 8.67
N TYR A 195 -10.79 6.56 9.44
CA TYR A 195 -9.98 7.77 9.25
C TYR A 195 -9.38 7.82 7.83
N TYR A 196 -8.80 6.70 7.37
CA TYR A 196 -8.22 6.61 6.02
C TYR A 196 -9.29 6.48 4.91
N LEU A 197 -10.43 5.83 5.18
CA LEU A 197 -11.51 5.70 4.19
C LEU A 197 -12.20 7.04 3.89
N TYR A 198 -12.59 7.79 4.92
CA TYR A 198 -13.37 9.02 4.73
C TYR A 198 -12.51 10.26 4.50
N CYS A 199 -11.23 10.24 4.88
CA CYS A 199 -10.31 11.36 4.72
C CYS A 199 -10.90 12.72 5.19
N SER A 200 -11.68 12.70 6.27
CA SER A 200 -12.40 13.90 6.71
C SER A 200 -11.43 14.99 7.18
N GLN A 201 -11.52 16.20 6.62
CA GLN A 201 -10.62 17.31 6.99
C GLN A 201 -10.82 17.81 8.43
N SER A 202 -11.96 17.51 9.06
CA SER A 202 -12.32 17.96 10.41
C SER A 202 -11.98 16.96 11.52
N GLY A 203 -11.60 15.73 11.17
CA GLY A 203 -11.26 14.69 12.14
C GLY A 203 -9.81 14.78 12.60
N SER A 204 -9.57 14.72 13.92
CA SER A 204 -8.22 14.56 14.45
C SER A 204 -7.68 13.16 14.11
N SER A 205 -6.40 13.05 13.73
CA SER A 205 -5.77 11.75 13.50
C SER A 205 -5.89 10.86 14.74
N PRO A 206 -6.21 9.55 14.59
CA PRO A 206 -6.20 8.60 15.71
C PRO A 206 -4.81 8.48 16.36
N PHE A 207 -3.76 8.88 15.64
CA PHE A 207 -2.38 8.87 16.10
C PHE A 207 -1.94 10.21 16.71
N GLN A 208 -2.81 11.23 16.74
CA GLN A 208 -2.45 12.60 17.14
C GLN A 208 -1.78 12.64 18.52
N GLN A 209 -2.31 11.93 19.52
CA GLN A 209 -1.77 11.94 20.87
C GLN A 209 -0.37 11.30 20.95
N ILE A 210 -0.18 10.16 20.26
CA ILE A 210 1.10 9.45 20.19
C ILE A 210 2.13 10.35 19.49
N LEU A 211 1.79 10.92 18.34
CA LEU A 211 2.67 11.79 17.56
C LEU A 211 3.02 13.09 18.30
N THR A 212 2.05 13.70 18.99
CA THR A 212 2.29 14.92 19.77
C THR A 212 3.23 14.64 20.94
N THR A 213 3.08 13.51 21.62
CA THR A 213 3.92 13.13 22.74
C THR A 213 5.33 12.78 22.27
N PHE A 214 5.45 12.06 21.15
CA PHE A 214 6.71 11.76 20.47
C PHE A 214 7.45 13.04 20.08
N GLN A 215 6.76 13.98 19.43
CA GLN A 215 7.32 15.26 19.00
C GLN A 215 7.80 16.09 20.20
N ARG A 216 6.99 16.19 21.26
CA ARG A 216 7.39 16.89 22.49
C ARG A 216 8.63 16.26 23.11
N ALA A 217 8.73 14.93 23.12
CA ALA A 217 9.87 14.24 23.67
C ALA A 217 11.16 14.52 22.88
N LEU A 218 11.09 14.44 21.55
CA LEU A 218 12.21 14.80 20.67
C LEU A 218 12.64 16.25 20.83
N THR A 219 11.71 17.21 20.83
CA THR A 219 12.05 18.63 21.01
C THR A 219 12.70 18.88 22.37
N THR A 220 12.23 18.22 23.43
CA THR A 220 12.84 18.34 24.76
C THR A 220 14.25 17.78 24.78
N MET A 221 14.49 16.59 24.18
CA MET A 221 15.83 16.02 24.06
C MET A 221 16.76 16.92 23.25
N GLN A 222 16.27 17.50 22.15
CA GLN A 222 17.04 18.44 21.33
C GLN A 222 17.46 19.68 22.12
N ILE A 223 16.59 20.23 22.97
CA ILE A 223 16.91 21.35 23.86
C ILE A 223 18.02 20.95 24.85
N GLN A 224 17.95 19.75 25.43
CA GLN A 224 18.97 19.26 26.36
C GLN A 224 20.33 19.06 25.67
N VAL A 225 20.35 18.49 24.46
CA VAL A 225 21.56 18.33 23.65
C VAL A 225 22.15 19.69 23.28
N ALA A 226 21.33 20.68 22.89
CA ALA A 226 21.80 22.02 22.60
C ALA A 226 22.42 22.70 23.84
N GLY A 227 21.86 22.49 25.03
CA GLY A 227 22.45 22.94 26.29
C GLY A 227 23.81 22.29 26.58
N LEU A 228 23.93 20.98 26.38
CA LEU A 228 25.22 20.28 26.50
C LEU A 228 26.24 20.80 25.47
N LEU A 229 25.81 21.07 24.25
CA LEU A 229 26.68 21.63 23.22
C LEU A 229 27.22 23.01 23.65
N GLN A 230 26.37 23.89 24.17
CA GLN A 230 26.76 25.24 24.55
C GLN A 230 27.68 25.27 25.79
N PHE A 231 27.41 24.42 26.79
CA PHE A 231 28.06 24.52 28.10
C PHE A 231 29.09 23.42 28.38
N ALA A 232 28.97 22.23 27.78
CA ALA A 232 29.89 21.12 28.03
C ALA A 232 31.04 21.06 27.02
N VAL A 233 30.81 21.38 25.74
CA VAL A 233 31.85 21.33 24.69
C VAL A 233 33.08 22.22 24.99
N PRO A 234 32.95 23.45 25.53
CA PRO A 234 34.13 24.26 25.88
C PRO A 234 35.03 23.61 26.95
N LEU A 235 34.47 22.70 27.76
CA LEU A 235 35.17 21.99 28.83
C LEU A 235 35.63 20.59 28.38
N PHE A 236 34.92 19.99 27.43
CA PHE A 236 35.13 18.64 26.92
C PHE A 236 35.06 18.65 25.39
N SER A 237 36.16 19.08 24.75
CA SER A 237 36.22 19.21 23.28
C SER A 237 35.98 17.88 22.54
N THR A 238 36.31 16.74 23.17
CA THR A 238 36.01 15.40 22.64
C THR A 238 34.53 15.04 22.61
N ALA A 239 33.67 15.78 23.33
CA ALA A 239 32.22 15.58 23.30
C ALA A 239 31.56 16.23 22.08
N GLU A 240 32.23 17.18 21.40
CA GLU A 240 31.65 17.91 20.27
C GLU A 240 31.26 16.98 19.12
N THR A 241 32.16 16.09 18.73
CA THR A 241 31.91 15.10 17.67
C THR A 241 30.76 14.16 18.04
N CYS A 242 30.67 13.75 19.30
CA CYS A 242 29.62 12.87 19.81
C CYS A 242 28.24 13.54 19.93
N LEU A 243 28.18 14.87 20.07
CA LEU A 243 26.93 15.64 20.17
C LEU A 243 26.45 16.15 18.81
N GLN A 244 27.35 16.38 17.84
CA GLN A 244 27.01 16.92 16.52
C GLN A 244 26.89 15.85 15.42
N SER A 245 27.56 14.71 15.57
CA SER A 245 27.60 13.64 14.57
C SER A 245 26.90 12.38 15.07
N SER A 246 26.39 11.58 14.15
CA SER A 246 26.00 10.18 14.39
C SER A 246 27.22 9.25 14.57
N SER A 247 28.37 9.79 14.93
CA SER A 247 29.63 9.07 15.08
C SER A 247 30.39 9.67 16.25
N CYS A 248 30.21 9.01 17.38
CA CYS A 248 31.15 9.02 18.49
C CYS A 248 32.09 7.84 18.20
#